data_AF-A0A7R9UZZ5-F1
#
_entry.id   AF-A0A7R9UZZ5-F1
#
_cell.length_a   1.000
_cell.length_b   1.000
_cell.length_c   1.000
_cell.angle_alpha   90.00
_cell.angle_beta   90.00
_cell.angle_gamma   90.00
#
_symmetry.space_group_name_H-M   'P 1'
#
loop_
_entity.id
_entity.type
_entity.pdbx_description
1 polymer ?
#
loop_
_entity_poly.entity_id
_entity_poly.type
_entity_poly.pdbx_seq_one_letter_code
_entity_poly.pdbx_strand_id
1 'polypeptide(L)'
;LLSTGPPLTRSRNAIFMLASRLRECGAENVQPIAHARVPIVKFVDPISRIECDVGLSNALALRNTALVRAYTRVDSRVRPLLLAIKSWARARLINDPPSNTLSSYAYVLLGICFLQAGVVPPVLPCLQRLGRGPGGRPRAAEPTAANDAPDGDVA
;
A
#
# COMPACT_ATOMS: atom_id res chain seq x y z
N LEU A 1 10.98 3.08 -16.68
CA LEU A 1 11.28 2.56 -15.31
C LEU A 1 10.09 1.76 -14.77
N LEU A 2 9.57 0.85 -15.58
CA LEU A 2 8.51 -0.10 -15.20
C LEU A 2 9.13 -1.49 -15.23
N SER A 3 8.69 -2.34 -14.30
CA SER A 3 8.76 -3.80 -14.37
C SER A 3 10.07 -4.50 -13.97
N THR A 4 10.15 -4.87 -12.70
CA THR A 4 10.72 -6.17 -12.27
C THR A 4 9.71 -6.97 -11.45
N GLY A 5 8.42 -6.73 -11.66
CA GLY A 5 7.37 -7.62 -11.19
C GLY A 5 7.22 -8.80 -12.15
N PRO A 6 6.78 -9.98 -11.69
CA PRO A 6 6.47 -11.08 -12.58
C PRO A 6 5.48 -10.62 -13.67
N PRO A 7 5.56 -11.19 -14.90
CA PRO A 7 4.69 -10.79 -16.01
C PRO A 7 3.22 -10.81 -15.57
N LEU A 8 2.42 -9.83 -16.03
CA LEU A 8 1.03 -9.63 -15.62
C LEU A 8 0.18 -10.91 -15.69
N THR A 9 0.49 -11.81 -16.63
CA THR A 9 -0.10 -13.14 -16.79
C THR A 9 0.15 -14.07 -15.59
N ARG A 10 1.37 -14.08 -15.02
CA ARG A 10 1.69 -14.85 -13.79
C ARG A 10 0.93 -14.29 -12.59
N SER A 11 0.84 -12.97 -12.47
CA SER A 11 0.12 -12.32 -11.36
C SER A 11 -1.38 -12.60 -11.39
N ARG A 12 -2.00 -12.69 -12.58
CA ARG A 12 -3.42 -13.05 -12.73
C ARG A 12 -3.71 -14.49 -12.33
N ASN A 13 -2.92 -15.43 -12.84
CA ASN A 13 -3.07 -16.84 -12.46
C ASN A 13 -2.87 -17.05 -10.96
N ALA A 14 -1.91 -16.34 -10.36
CA ALA A 14 -1.68 -16.38 -8.91
C ALA A 14 -2.87 -15.85 -8.10
N ILE A 15 -3.58 -14.81 -8.57
CA ILE A 15 -4.82 -14.33 -7.93
C ILE A 15 -5.93 -15.37 -7.97
N PHE A 16 -6.12 -16.06 -9.10
CA PHE A 16 -7.12 -17.13 -9.19
C PHE A 16 -6.75 -18.35 -8.33
N MET A 17 -5.47 -18.74 -8.29
CA MET A 17 -4.99 -19.80 -7.39
C MET A 17 -5.20 -19.42 -5.91
N LEU A 18 -4.88 -18.18 -5.53
CA LEU A 18 -5.12 -17.67 -4.19
C LEU A 18 -6.61 -17.71 -3.83
N ALA A 19 -7.49 -17.30 -4.75
CA ALA A 19 -8.92 -17.37 -4.54
C ALA A 19 -9.43 -18.81 -4.34
N SER A 20 -8.88 -19.79 -5.08
CA SER A 20 -9.20 -21.21 -4.86
C SER A 20 -8.83 -21.65 -3.44
N ARG A 21 -7.59 -21.37 -3.02
CA ARG A 21 -7.11 -21.75 -1.68
C ARG A 21 -7.88 -21.06 -0.56
N LEU A 22 -8.27 -19.80 -0.73
CA LEU A 22 -9.11 -19.10 0.25
C LEU A 22 -10.47 -19.76 0.41
N ARG A 23 -11.11 -20.22 -0.69
CA ARG A 23 -12.36 -20.98 -0.61
C ARG A 23 -12.20 -22.32 0.10
N GLU A 24 -11.11 -23.04 -0.19
CA GLU A 24 -10.79 -24.31 0.49
C GLU A 24 -10.55 -24.12 2.00
N CYS A 25 -9.97 -22.99 2.40
CA CYS A 25 -9.79 -22.64 3.81
C CYS A 25 -11.06 -22.09 4.50
N GLY A 26 -12.20 -22.05 3.81
CA GLY A 26 -13.48 -21.61 4.38
C GLY A 26 -13.74 -20.10 4.36
N ALA A 27 -12.97 -19.32 3.60
CA ALA A 27 -13.27 -17.90 3.42
C ALA A 27 -14.62 -17.70 2.70
N GLU A 28 -15.40 -16.73 3.15
CA GLU A 28 -16.70 -16.40 2.57
C GLU A 28 -16.58 -15.32 1.49
N ASN A 29 -17.55 -15.25 0.58
CA ASN A 29 -17.66 -14.22 -0.47
C ASN A 29 -16.34 -13.94 -1.25
N VAL A 30 -15.64 -15.00 -1.66
CA VAL A 30 -14.33 -14.88 -2.32
C VAL A 30 -14.46 -14.39 -3.77
N GLN A 31 -13.99 -13.17 -4.03
CA GLN A 31 -14.06 -12.47 -5.31
C GLN A 31 -12.65 -12.07 -5.83
N PRO A 32 -12.13 -12.75 -6.86
CA PRO A 32 -10.88 -12.34 -7.51
C PRO A 32 -11.11 -11.14 -8.44
N ILE A 33 -10.31 -10.08 -8.28
CA ILE A 33 -10.28 -8.88 -9.13
C ILE A 33 -8.94 -8.85 -9.86
N ALA A 34 -8.81 -9.64 -10.92
CA ALA A 34 -7.54 -9.88 -11.61
C ALA A 34 -7.20 -8.83 -12.70
N HIS A 35 -8.20 -8.06 -13.16
CA HIS A 35 -8.05 -7.13 -14.29
C HIS A 35 -7.76 -5.68 -13.88
N ALA A 36 -7.80 -5.36 -12.59
CA ALA A 36 -7.46 -4.03 -12.09
C ALA A 36 -5.95 -3.75 -12.19
N ARG A 37 -5.57 -2.47 -12.09
CA ARG A 37 -4.15 -2.03 -12.07
C ARG A 37 -3.33 -2.75 -11.00
N VAL A 38 -3.95 -3.02 -9.85
CA VAL A 38 -3.38 -3.84 -8.78
C VAL A 38 -4.33 -5.02 -8.56
N PRO A 39 -3.97 -6.23 -9.02
CA PRO A 39 -4.80 -7.41 -8.82
C PRO A 39 -4.95 -7.77 -7.34
N ILE A 40 -6.18 -8.03 -6.91
CA ILE A 40 -6.51 -8.41 -5.52
C ILE A 40 -7.53 -9.53 -5.49
N VAL A 41 -7.63 -10.25 -4.36
CA VAL A 41 -8.75 -11.11 -3.99
C VAL A 41 -9.46 -10.47 -2.80
N LYS A 42 -10.75 -10.22 -2.94
CA LYS A 42 -11.62 -9.81 -1.83
C LYS A 42 -12.27 -11.04 -1.22
N PHE A 43 -12.42 -11.07 0.10
CA PHE A 43 -13.15 -12.13 0.81
C PHE A 43 -13.60 -11.64 2.18
N VAL A 44 -14.42 -12.43 2.86
CA VAL A 44 -14.83 -12.20 4.25
C VAL A 44 -14.23 -13.32 5.11
N ASP A 45 -13.56 -12.93 6.19
CA ASP A 45 -13.11 -13.89 7.20
C ASP A 45 -14.32 -14.46 7.96
N PRO A 46 -14.53 -15.78 8.00
CA PRO A 46 -15.74 -16.39 8.57
C PRO A 46 -15.83 -16.21 10.09
N ILE A 47 -14.69 -16.01 10.77
CA ILE A 47 -14.63 -15.91 12.23
C ILE A 47 -14.85 -14.45 12.66
N SER A 48 -14.05 -13.52 12.13
CA SER A 48 -14.09 -12.12 12.52
C SER A 48 -15.14 -11.30 11.76
N ARG A 49 -15.71 -11.85 10.68
CA ARG A 49 -16.65 -11.17 9.77
C ARG A 49 -16.08 -9.89 9.15
N ILE A 50 -14.77 -9.83 8.97
CA ILE A 50 -14.08 -8.67 8.39
C ILE A 50 -13.90 -8.89 6.90
N GLU A 51 -14.23 -7.87 6.10
CA GLU A 51 -13.88 -7.81 4.69
C GLU A 51 -12.37 -7.59 4.52
N CYS A 52 -11.75 -8.48 3.74
CA CYS A 52 -10.33 -8.55 3.52
C CYS A 52 -10.01 -8.41 2.03
N ASP A 53 -9.01 -7.57 1.73
CA ASP A 53 -8.43 -7.43 0.39
C ASP A 53 -6.99 -7.95 0.41
N VAL A 54 -6.66 -8.96 -0.39
CA VAL A 54 -5.29 -9.49 -0.51
C VAL A 54 -4.78 -9.31 -1.93
N GLY A 55 -3.69 -8.56 -2.07
CA GLY A 55 -3.00 -8.35 -3.35
C GLY A 55 -1.60 -8.92 -3.34
N LEU A 56 -1.05 -9.18 -4.53
CA LEU A 56 0.31 -9.65 -4.69
C LEU A 56 1.30 -8.47 -4.72
N SER A 57 2.24 -8.47 -3.78
CA SER A 57 3.47 -7.66 -3.73
C SER A 57 3.35 -6.21 -4.23
N ASN A 58 2.67 -5.33 -3.47
CA ASN A 58 2.69 -3.88 -3.71
C ASN A 58 3.71 -3.18 -2.79
N ALA A 59 4.98 -3.22 -3.18
CA ALA A 59 6.07 -2.60 -2.41
C ALA A 59 5.86 -1.09 -2.15
N LEU A 60 5.21 -0.39 -3.08
CA LEU A 60 4.88 1.03 -2.92
C LEU A 60 3.79 1.24 -1.85
N ALA A 61 2.75 0.41 -1.83
CA ALA A 61 1.71 0.48 -0.79
C ALA A 61 2.28 0.20 0.61
N LEU A 62 3.23 -0.74 0.73
CA LEU A 62 3.94 -0.99 1.98
C LEU A 62 4.72 0.25 2.44
N ARG A 63 5.49 0.88 1.54
CA ARG A 63 6.24 2.12 1.84
C ARG A 63 5.32 3.27 2.22
N ASN A 64 4.20 3.46 1.52
CA ASN A 64 3.22 4.50 1.84
C ASN A 64 2.57 4.27 3.21
N THR A 65 2.22 3.02 3.54
CA THR A 65 1.67 2.66 4.85
C THR A 65 2.68 2.92 5.96
N ALA A 66 3.96 2.58 5.73
CA ALA A 66 5.03 2.88 6.66
C ALA A 66 5.24 4.39 6.84
N LEU A 67 5.16 5.17 5.76
CA LEU A 67 5.29 6.62 5.80
C LEU A 67 4.16 7.28 6.59
N VAL A 68 2.89 6.92 6.32
CA VAL A 68 1.74 7.43 7.08
C VAL A 68 1.87 7.05 8.56
N ARG A 69 2.29 5.81 8.87
CA ARG A 69 2.56 5.38 10.25
C ARG A 69 3.68 6.18 10.91
N ALA A 70 4.70 6.59 10.17
CA ALA A 70 5.75 7.45 10.70
C ALA A 70 5.18 8.83 11.06
N TYR A 71 4.37 9.44 10.18
CA TYR A 71 3.71 10.72 10.46
C TYR A 71 2.82 10.66 11.70
N THR A 72 2.05 9.59 11.90
CA THR A 72 1.18 9.46 13.08
C THR A 72 1.94 9.30 14.40
N ARG A 73 3.25 9.04 14.36
CA ARG A 73 4.13 8.93 15.52
C ARG A 73 4.89 10.21 15.83
N VAL A 74 4.89 11.19 14.94
CA VAL A 74 5.61 12.46 15.15
C VAL A 74 4.97 13.28 16.27
N ASP A 75 3.65 13.37 16.29
CA ASP A 75 2.90 14.16 17.27
C ASP A 75 1.58 13.45 17.63
N SER A 76 1.24 13.44 18.92
CA SER A 76 0.07 12.73 19.46
C SER A 76 -1.27 13.21 18.89
N ARG A 77 -1.35 14.46 18.41
CA ARG A 77 -2.56 15.07 17.82
C ARG A 77 -2.87 14.57 16.41
N VAL A 78 -1.86 14.05 15.71
CA VAL A 78 -1.96 13.68 14.29
C VAL A 78 -2.91 12.51 14.11
N ARG A 79 -2.74 11.43 14.88
CA ARG A 79 -3.56 10.22 14.73
C ARG A 79 -5.05 10.49 15.00
N PRO A 80 -5.46 11.13 16.11
CA PRO A 80 -6.86 11.49 16.34
C PRO A 80 -7.45 12.36 15.23
N LEU A 81 -6.70 13.37 14.75
CA LEU A 81 -7.18 14.25 13.68
C LEU A 81 -7.43 13.48 12.38
N LEU A 82 -6.48 12.66 11.95
CA LEU A 82 -6.62 11.88 10.71
C LEU A 82 -7.78 10.88 10.80
N LEU A 83 -8.01 10.28 11.98
CA LEU A 83 -9.18 9.43 12.22
C LEU A 83 -10.48 10.22 12.19
N ALA A 84 -10.52 11.42 12.78
CA ALA A 84 -11.68 12.30 12.75
C ALA A 84 -12.03 12.71 11.31
N ILE A 85 -11.06 13.13 10.50
CA ILE A 85 -11.24 13.47 9.08
C ILE A 85 -11.79 12.26 8.31
N LYS A 86 -11.21 11.06 8.53
CA LYS A 86 -11.67 9.84 7.86
C LYS A 86 -13.11 9.50 8.23
N SER A 87 -13.45 9.57 9.52
CA SER A 87 -14.80 9.30 10.00
C SER A 87 -15.82 10.32 9.48
N TRP A 88 -15.44 11.61 9.45
CA TRP A 88 -16.26 12.67 8.87
C TRP A 88 -16.52 12.45 7.37
N ALA A 89 -15.47 12.14 6.59
CA ALA A 89 -15.61 11.87 5.16
C ALA A 89 -16.51 10.65 4.89
N ARG A 90 -16.40 9.60 5.71
CA ARG A 90 -17.28 8.43 5.65
C ARG A 90 -18.73 8.81 5.98
N ALA A 91 -18.97 9.55 7.04
CA ALA A 91 -20.32 9.97 7.45
C ALA A 91 -21.01 10.85 6.40
N ARG A 92 -20.22 11.55 5.58
CA ARG A 92 -20.69 12.39 4.46
C ARG A 92 -20.76 11.64 3.13
N LEU A 93 -20.39 10.35 3.09
CA LEU A 93 -20.38 9.52 1.88
C LEU A 93 -19.50 10.10 0.76
N ILE A 94 -18.42 10.79 1.13
CA ILE A 94 -17.46 11.41 0.18
C ILE A 94 -16.12 10.66 0.14
N ASN A 95 -16.10 9.40 0.58
CA ASN A 95 -14.90 8.56 0.65
C ASN A 95 -14.97 7.28 -0.20
N ASP A 96 -15.68 7.33 -1.33
CA ASP A 96 -15.95 6.24 -2.27
C ASP A 96 -15.38 6.56 -3.68
N PRO A 97 -14.14 6.13 -3.99
CA PRO A 97 -13.51 6.41 -5.28
C PRO A 97 -14.27 5.94 -6.52
N PRO A 98 -14.91 4.75 -6.53
CA PRO A 98 -15.82 4.35 -7.61
C PRO A 98 -16.90 5.38 -7.94
N SER A 99 -17.40 6.11 -6.95
CA SER A 99 -18.39 7.19 -7.10
C SER A 99 -17.77 8.58 -7.34
N ASN A 100 -16.57 8.65 -7.90
CA ASN A 100 -15.83 9.89 -8.20
C ASN A 100 -15.53 10.80 -6.99
N THR A 101 -15.43 10.22 -5.80
CA THR A 101 -15.00 10.95 -4.59
C THR A 101 -13.57 10.58 -4.18
N LEU A 102 -13.03 11.21 -3.14
CA LEU A 102 -11.64 10.97 -2.73
C LEU A 102 -11.50 9.65 -1.97
N SER A 103 -10.36 8.99 -2.11
CA SER A 103 -10.07 7.81 -1.28
C SER A 103 -9.78 8.20 0.18
N SER A 104 -9.98 7.27 1.11
CA SER A 104 -9.55 7.45 2.51
C SER A 104 -8.06 7.82 2.63
N TYR A 105 -7.22 7.28 1.75
CA TYR A 105 -5.79 7.62 1.70
C TYR A 105 -5.56 9.07 1.26
N ALA A 106 -6.32 9.57 0.28
CA ALA A 106 -6.23 10.95 -0.16
C ALA A 106 -6.58 11.93 0.97
N TYR A 107 -7.64 11.67 1.74
CA TYR A 107 -7.96 12.47 2.93
C TYR A 107 -6.84 12.46 3.97
N VAL A 108 -6.19 11.31 4.19
CA VAL A 108 -5.04 11.22 5.09
C VAL A 108 -3.88 12.09 4.59
N LEU A 109 -3.59 12.07 3.29
CA LEU A 109 -2.54 12.92 2.72
C LEU A 109 -2.88 14.41 2.82
N LEU A 110 -4.14 14.80 2.58
CA LEU A 110 -4.60 16.17 2.77
C LEU A 110 -4.42 16.63 4.22
N GLY A 111 -4.79 15.79 5.19
CA GLY A 111 -4.58 16.08 6.61
C GLY A 111 -3.09 16.24 6.97
N ILE A 112 -2.21 15.39 6.44
CA ILE A 112 -0.76 15.53 6.63
C ILE A 112 -0.25 16.84 6.00
N CYS A 113 -0.67 17.17 4.77
CA CYS A 113 -0.28 18.40 4.08
C CYS A 113 -0.73 19.65 4.85
N PHE A 114 -1.96 19.65 5.36
CA PHE A 114 -2.48 20.72 6.21
C PHE A 114 -1.63 20.91 7.47
N LEU A 115 -1.22 19.83 8.14
CA LEU A 115 -0.36 19.92 9.32
C LEU A 115 1.08 20.36 9.01
N GLN A 116 1.52 20.23 7.76
CA GLN A 116 2.85 20.68 7.30
C GLN A 116 2.87 22.15 6.87
N ALA A 117 1.82 22.63 6.20
CA ALA A 117 1.84 23.94 5.53
C ALA A 117 0.63 24.83 5.84
N GLY A 118 -0.46 24.28 6.38
CA GLY A 118 -1.71 25.00 6.66
C GLY A 118 -1.84 25.52 8.09
N VAL A 119 -0.87 25.24 8.97
CA VAL A 119 -0.86 25.67 10.38
C VAL A 119 0.48 26.33 10.72
N VAL A 120 0.43 27.37 11.56
CA VAL A 120 1.61 28.12 12.01
C VAL A 120 1.64 28.13 13.55
N PRO A 121 2.68 27.58 14.20
CA PRO A 121 3.81 26.86 13.61
C PRO A 121 3.41 25.50 13.00
N PRO A 122 4.16 24.96 12.02
CA PRO A 122 3.91 23.64 11.46
C PRO A 122 3.93 22.56 12.54
N VAL A 123 2.93 21.68 12.52
CA VAL A 123 2.84 20.55 13.45
C VAL A 123 3.67 19.36 12.96
N LEU A 124 3.74 19.17 11.64
CA LEU A 124 4.50 18.09 11.02
C LEU A 124 5.66 18.63 10.18
N PRO A 125 6.85 18.02 10.23
CA PRO A 125 7.89 18.24 9.24
C PRO A 125 7.60 17.45 7.96
N CYS A 126 8.37 17.70 6.90
CA CYS A 126 8.39 16.83 5.72
C CYS A 126 9.40 15.68 5.92
N LEU A 127 8.93 14.50 6.36
CA LEU A 127 9.81 13.36 6.68
C LEU A 127 10.67 12.90 5.50
N GLN A 128 10.16 13.03 4.27
CA GLN A 128 10.88 12.66 3.05
C GLN A 128 12.09 13.57 2.77
N ARG A 129 12.10 14.80 3.31
CA ARG A 129 13.25 15.71 3.22
C ARG A 129 14.29 15.44 4.29
N LEU A 130 13.89 14.93 5.45
CA LEU A 130 14.80 14.63 6.56
C LEU A 130 15.70 13.40 6.30
N GLY A 131 15.21 12.43 5.53
CA GLY A 131 15.99 11.23 5.16
C GLY A 131 17.14 11.48 4.18
N ARG A 132 17.26 12.70 3.62
CA ARG A 132 18.41 13.13 2.84
C ARG A 132 19.33 13.92 3.77
N GLY A 133 20.30 13.23 4.39
CA GLY A 133 21.36 13.92 5.13
C GLY A 133 22.07 14.95 4.24
N PRO A 134 22.73 15.97 4.82
CA PRO A 134 23.54 16.91 4.04
C PRO A 134 24.68 16.12 3.38
N GLY A 135 24.56 15.85 2.07
CA GLY A 135 25.50 15.03 1.31
C GLY A 135 25.01 13.62 0.91
N GLY A 136 23.74 13.26 1.15
CA GLY A 136 23.20 11.96 0.78
C GLY A 136 23.17 11.72 -0.74
N ARG A 137 24.25 11.15 -1.29
CA ARG A 137 24.23 10.54 -2.63
C ARG A 137 23.09 9.53 -2.69
N PRO A 138 22.34 9.43 -3.81
CA PRO A 138 21.36 8.38 -3.96
C PRO A 138 22.07 7.04 -3.77
N ARG A 139 21.60 6.24 -2.81
CA ARG A 139 22.08 4.87 -2.59
C ARG A 139 21.80 4.11 -3.89
N ALA A 140 22.85 3.93 -4.70
CA ALA A 140 22.77 3.12 -5.91
C ALA A 140 22.25 1.74 -5.52
N ALA A 141 21.32 1.21 -6.31
CA ALA A 141 20.89 -0.17 -6.18
C ALA A 141 22.13 -1.04 -6.40
N GLU A 142 22.62 -1.70 -5.35
CA GLU A 142 23.66 -2.71 -5.49
C GLU A 142 23.10 -3.84 -6.37
N PRO A 143 23.79 -4.22 -7.45
CA PRO A 143 23.47 -5.46 -8.15
C PRO A 143 23.88 -6.60 -7.23
N THR A 144 22.91 -7.34 -6.72
CA THR A 144 23.15 -8.61 -6.02
C THR A 144 23.96 -9.50 -6.95
N ALA A 145 25.24 -9.66 -6.63
CA ALA A 145 26.08 -10.71 -7.16
C ALA A 145 25.51 -12.04 -6.66
N ALA A 146 24.90 -12.79 -7.58
CA ALA A 146 24.75 -14.23 -7.47
C ALA A 146 25.46 -14.81 -8.69
N ASN A 147 26.78 -14.92 -8.56
CA ASN A 147 27.60 -15.75 -9.41
C ASN A 147 27.98 -16.96 -8.55
N ASP A 148 27.32 -18.09 -8.78
CA ASP A 148 27.70 -19.45 -8.40
C ASP A 148 27.06 -20.34 -9.48
N ALA A 149 27.70 -20.47 -10.65
CA ALA A 149 28.60 -21.58 -11.03
C ALA A 149 27.87 -22.54 -12.02
N PRO A 150 28.59 -23.34 -12.83
CA PRO A 150 28.29 -23.54 -14.24
C PRO A 150 27.63 -24.90 -14.56
N ASP A 151 26.82 -24.94 -15.61
CA ASP A 151 26.63 -26.14 -16.45
C ASP A 151 26.97 -25.66 -17.87
N GLY A 152 28.07 -26.07 -18.51
CA GLY A 152 28.56 -27.44 -18.57
C GLY A 152 27.81 -28.14 -19.71
N ASP A 153 28.35 -28.03 -20.93
CA ASP A 153 28.02 -28.90 -22.07
C ASP A 153 27.80 -30.35 -21.63
N VAL A 154 26.75 -31.01 -22.13
CA VAL A 154 26.87 -32.28 -22.90
C VAL A 154 25.58 -32.49 -23.73
N ALA A 155 25.81 -32.72 -25.04
CA ALA A 155 25.04 -33.45 -26.06
C ALA A 155 23.52 -33.71 -25.90
#